data_AF-A0A8T3Z5J7-F1
#
_entry.id   AF-A0A8T3Z5J7-F1
#
_cell.length_a   1.000
_cell.length_b   1.000
_cell.length_c   1.000
_cell.angle_alpha   90.00
_cell.angle_beta   90.00
_cell.angle_gamma   90.00
#
_symmetry.space_group_name_H-M   'P 1'
#
loop_
_entity.id
_entity.type
_entity.pdbx_description
1 polymer ?
#
loop_
_entity_poly.entity_id
_entity_poly.type
_entity_poly.pdbx_seq_one_letter_code
_entity_poly.pdbx_strand_id
1 'polypeptide(L)'
;NDNLTLPMICQGCNGVISVVGNVDPARMSEMVKKALEGDFKRAQDLHYELYDLMKVLFIESNPVPAKEALNMMGRPAGHVRMPLAPLKDESQEKLRKVLLDLQLI
;
A
#
# COMPACT_ATOMS: atom_id res chain seq x y z
N ASN A 1 0.87 6.11 -8.92
CA ASN A 1 0.33 4.83 -8.41
C ASN A 1 1.47 4.10 -7.71
N ASP A 2 1.22 3.53 -6.53
CA ASP A 2 2.28 2.99 -5.67
C ASP A 2 3.09 1.88 -6.37
N ASN A 3 2.42 1.03 -7.16
CA ASN A 3 3.04 -0.03 -7.95
C ASN A 3 3.96 0.47 -9.08
N LEU A 4 3.90 1.75 -9.44
CA LEU A 4 4.78 2.36 -10.45
C LEU A 4 5.92 3.16 -9.80
N THR A 5 5.99 3.23 -8.48
CA THR A 5 6.98 4.07 -7.78
C THR A 5 8.41 3.72 -8.17
N LEU A 6 8.77 2.43 -8.07
CA LEU A 6 10.12 1.97 -8.40
C LEU A 6 10.52 2.29 -9.85
N PRO A 7 9.76 1.88 -10.89
CA PRO A 7 10.14 2.20 -12.27
C PRO A 7 10.14 3.70 -12.56
N MET A 8 9.28 4.50 -11.92
CA MET A 8 9.28 5.96 -12.08
C MET A 8 10.55 6.60 -11.50
N ILE A 9 11.02 6.13 -10.33
CA ILE A 9 12.29 6.60 -9.77
C ILE A 9 13.46 6.22 -10.68
N CYS A 10 13.46 5.02 -11.29
CA CYS A 10 14.45 4.65 -12.31
C CYS A 10 14.48 5.59 -13.52
N GLN A 11 13.38 6.30 -13.80
CA GLN A 11 13.24 7.28 -14.88
C GLN A 11 13.48 8.73 -14.42
N GLY A 12 13.97 8.94 -13.19
CA GLY A 12 14.33 10.26 -12.67
C GLY A 12 13.27 10.94 -11.81
N CYS A 13 12.18 10.26 -11.43
CA CYS A 13 11.25 10.80 -10.43
C CYS A 13 11.88 10.80 -9.03
N ASN A 14 11.49 11.77 -8.19
CA ASN A 14 12.08 11.96 -6.86
C ASN A 14 11.29 11.33 -5.70
N GLY A 15 10.27 10.52 -5.98
CA GLY A 15 9.46 9.88 -4.94
C GLY A 15 8.02 9.62 -5.38
N VAL A 16 7.10 9.63 -4.40
CA VAL A 16 5.69 9.26 -4.59
C VAL A 16 4.79 9.96 -3.56
N ILE A 17 3.55 10.25 -3.97
CA ILE A 17 2.43 10.52 -3.06
C ILE A 17 1.65 9.21 -2.93
N SER A 18 1.68 8.61 -1.73
CA SER A 18 1.39 7.18 -1.55
C SER A 18 0.09 6.89 -0.80
N VAL A 19 -0.65 5.88 -1.27
CA VAL A 19 -1.76 5.27 -0.52
C VAL A 19 -1.21 4.21 0.42
N VAL A 20 -0.35 3.31 -0.07
CA VAL A 20 0.32 2.24 0.70
C VAL A 20 1.07 2.81 1.91
N GLY A 21 1.69 3.98 1.78
CA GLY A 21 2.40 4.64 2.87
C GLY A 21 1.52 5.01 4.07
N ASN A 22 0.19 5.00 3.96
CA ASN A 22 -0.69 5.12 5.13
C ASN A 22 -0.77 3.81 5.92
N VAL A 23 -0.70 2.67 5.23
CA VAL A 23 -0.89 1.33 5.81
C VAL A 23 0.45 0.75 6.27
N ASP A 24 1.48 0.82 5.43
CA ASP A 24 2.85 0.39 5.75
C ASP A 24 3.88 1.48 5.41
N PRO A 25 3.94 2.54 6.24
CA PRO A 25 4.87 3.65 6.02
C PRO A 25 6.34 3.21 6.07
N ALA A 26 6.67 2.20 6.87
CA ALA A 26 8.05 1.80 7.11
C ALA A 26 8.68 1.19 5.85
N ARG A 27 8.07 0.11 5.32
CA ARG A 27 8.58 -0.55 4.12
C ARG A 27 8.51 0.35 2.89
N MET A 28 7.42 1.13 2.75
CA MET A 28 7.25 2.03 1.60
C MET A 28 8.32 3.15 1.61
N SER A 29 8.60 3.74 2.77
CA SER A 29 9.64 4.77 2.89
C SER A 29 11.04 4.19 2.66
N GLU A 30 11.31 2.99 3.16
CA GLU A 30 12.59 2.31 2.91
C GLU A 30 12.78 2.02 1.41
N MET A 31 11.75 1.53 0.73
CA MET A 31 11.79 1.25 -0.71
C MET A 31 12.13 2.50 -1.53
N VAL A 32 11.45 3.61 -1.26
CA VAL A 32 11.70 4.89 -1.93
C VAL A 32 13.09 5.42 -1.63
N LYS A 33 13.52 5.38 -0.37
CA LYS A 33 14.87 5.80 0.04
C LYS A 33 15.93 5.00 -0.71
N LYS A 34 15.81 3.67 -0.75
CA LYS A 34 16.76 2.79 -1.43
C LYS A 34 16.81 3.03 -2.93
N ALA A 35 15.67 3.26 -3.56
CA ALA A 35 15.63 3.62 -4.97
C ALA A 35 16.33 4.96 -5.25
N LEU A 36 16.14 5.98 -4.40
CA LEU A 36 16.80 7.29 -4.55
C LEU A 36 18.30 7.26 -4.25
N GLU A 37 18.74 6.35 -3.37
CA GLU A 37 20.16 6.08 -3.09
C GLU A 37 20.85 5.25 -4.20
N GLY A 38 20.10 4.79 -5.22
CA GLY A 38 20.60 3.94 -6.30
C GLY A 38 20.70 2.44 -5.93
N ASP A 39 20.27 2.04 -4.73
CA ASP A 39 20.16 0.65 -4.30
C ASP A 39 18.87 0.03 -4.85
N PHE A 40 18.82 -0.13 -6.17
CA PHE A 40 17.67 -0.70 -6.87
C PHE A 40 17.44 -2.17 -6.53
N LYS A 41 18.46 -2.89 -6.05
CA LYS A 41 18.30 -4.29 -5.66
C LYS A 41 17.44 -4.39 -4.40
N ARG A 42 17.79 -3.66 -3.35
CA ARG A 42 16.97 -3.62 -2.12
C ARG A 42 15.60 -3.01 -2.38
N ALA A 43 15.52 -1.96 -3.20
CA ALA A 43 14.25 -1.35 -3.56
C ALA A 43 13.33 -2.31 -4.34
N GLN A 44 13.89 -3.14 -5.24
CA GLN A 44 13.15 -4.18 -5.95
C GLN A 44 12.62 -5.25 -5.00
N ASP A 45 13.45 -5.72 -4.07
CA ASP A 45 13.02 -6.74 -3.11
C ASP A 45 11.85 -6.23 -2.25
N LEU A 46 11.93 -4.99 -1.74
CA LEU A 46 10.84 -4.33 -1.01
C LEU A 46 9.61 -4.06 -1.89
N HIS A 47 9.81 -3.71 -3.17
CA HIS A 47 8.71 -3.52 -4.12
C HIS A 47 7.89 -4.81 -4.28
N TYR A 48 8.56 -5.96 -4.42
CA TYR A 48 7.88 -7.24 -4.54
C TYR A 48 7.24 -7.69 -3.22
N GLU A 49 7.87 -7.43 -2.08
CA GLU A 49 7.27 -7.66 -0.75
C GLU A 49 5.95 -6.87 -0.61
N LEU A 50 5.93 -5.61 -1.04
CA LEU A 50 4.75 -4.74 -0.97
C LEU A 50 3.76 -4.92 -2.13
N TYR A 51 4.08 -5.70 -3.15
CA TYR A 51 3.33 -5.69 -4.42
C TYR A 51 1.87 -6.14 -4.25
N ASP A 52 1.62 -7.16 -3.44
CA ASP A 52 0.26 -7.63 -3.17
C ASP A 52 -0.54 -6.61 -2.34
N LEU A 53 0.12 -5.88 -1.43
CA LEU A 53 -0.50 -4.76 -0.71
C LEU A 53 -0.85 -3.62 -1.68
N MET A 54 0.07 -3.23 -2.56
CA MET A 54 -0.16 -2.24 -3.60
C MET A 54 -1.35 -2.59 -4.49
N LYS A 55 -1.56 -3.88 -4.79
CA LYS A 55 -2.70 -4.32 -5.61
C LYS A 55 -4.00 -4.35 -4.82
N VAL A 56 -3.99 -4.94 -3.63
CA VAL A 56 -5.23 -5.14 -2.86
C VAL A 56 -5.80 -3.82 -2.35
N LEU A 57 -4.97 -2.81 -2.10
CA LEU A 57 -5.44 -1.47 -1.72
C LEU A 57 -6.19 -0.72 -2.84
N PHE A 58 -6.13 -1.24 -4.08
CA PHE A 58 -6.86 -0.72 -5.23
C PHE A 58 -7.84 -1.76 -5.82
N ILE A 59 -8.20 -2.79 -5.04
CA ILE A 59 -9.21 -3.79 -5.46
C ILE A 59 -10.61 -3.17 -5.65
N GLU A 60 -10.88 -2.10 -4.90
CA GLU A 60 -12.07 -1.25 -4.99
C GLU A 60 -11.65 0.23 -4.89
N SER A 61 -12.62 1.16 -4.99
CA SER A 61 -12.35 2.59 -5.04
C SER A 61 -11.61 3.11 -3.80
N ASN A 62 -10.42 3.69 -4.01
CA ASN A 62 -9.68 4.42 -2.98
C ASN A 62 -10.53 5.59 -2.42
N PRO A 63 -10.58 5.84 -1.10
CA PRO A 63 -9.81 5.22 -0.01
C PRO A 63 -10.48 4.09 0.75
N VAL A 64 -11.49 3.41 0.18
CA VAL A 64 -12.23 2.35 0.89
C VAL A 64 -11.29 1.24 1.39
N PRO A 65 -10.43 0.61 0.57
CA PRO A 65 -9.57 -0.47 1.06
C PRO A 65 -8.51 0.00 2.07
N ALA A 66 -7.92 1.19 1.86
CA ALA A 66 -6.90 1.73 2.77
C ALA A 66 -7.48 2.07 4.16
N LYS A 67 -8.69 2.62 4.22
CA LYS A 67 -9.37 2.85 5.49
C LYS A 67 -9.73 1.54 6.19
N GLU A 68 -10.21 0.56 5.43
CA GLU A 68 -10.52 -0.76 5.98
C GLU A 68 -9.27 -1.45 6.55
N ALA A 69 -8.13 -1.37 5.84
CA ALA A 69 -6.86 -1.90 6.32
C ALA A 69 -6.44 -1.27 7.65
N LEU A 70 -6.52 0.05 7.75
CA LEU A 70 -6.21 0.78 8.99
C LEU A 70 -7.15 0.38 10.13
N ASN A 71 -8.44 0.22 9.87
CA ASN A 71 -9.40 -0.25 10.88
C ASN A 71 -9.07 -1.69 11.34
N MET A 72 -8.71 -2.59 10.43
CA MET A 72 -8.26 -3.96 10.76
C MET A 72 -6.99 -3.97 11.62
N MET A 73 -6.09 -3.01 11.40
CA MET A 73 -4.88 -2.79 12.20
C MET A 73 -5.14 -2.10 13.55
N GLY A 74 -6.40 -1.85 13.92
CA GLY A 74 -6.77 -1.13 15.14
C GLY A 74 -6.38 0.36 15.13
N ARG A 75 -6.15 0.93 13.94
CA ARG A 75 -5.81 2.36 13.76
C ARG A 75 -7.05 3.18 13.42
N PRO A 76 -7.09 4.46 13.83
CA PRO A 76 -8.26 5.30 13.58
C PRO A 76 -8.36 5.71 12.10
N ALA A 77 -9.30 5.11 11.37
CA ALA A 77 -9.64 5.52 9.99
C ALA A 77 -11.14 5.83 9.79
N GLY A 78 -12.00 5.27 10.66
CA GLY A 78 -13.44 5.49 10.63
C GLY A 78 -14.10 4.90 9.38
N HIS A 79 -15.35 5.29 9.14
CA HIS A 79 -16.09 4.87 7.95
C HIS A 79 -15.82 5.80 6.76
N VAL A 80 -16.18 5.32 5.56
CA VAL A 80 -16.27 6.16 4.36
C VAL A 80 -17.63 6.85 4.30
N ARG A 81 -17.68 8.04 3.71
CA ARG A 81 -18.93 8.77 3.48
C ARG A 81 -19.42 8.51 2.05
N MET A 82 -20.73 8.54 1.86
CA MET A 82 -21.32 8.49 0.53
C MET A 82 -20.70 9.57 -0.40
N PRO A 83 -20.50 9.27 -1.69
CA PRO A 83 -21.03 8.12 -2.44
C PRO A 83 -20.19 6.83 -2.31
N LEU A 84 -19.12 6.83 -1.51
CA LEU A 84 -18.34 5.61 -1.27
C LEU A 84 -19.11 4.65 -0.36
N ALA A 85 -19.03 3.37 -0.67
CA ALA A 85 -19.64 2.29 0.10
C ALA A 85 -18.57 1.51 0.88
N PRO A 86 -18.93 0.78 1.95
CA PRO A 86 -18.05 -0.17 2.60
C PRO A 86 -17.48 -1.20 1.62
N LEU A 87 -16.29 -1.72 1.95
CA LEU A 87 -15.63 -2.75 1.17
C LEU A 87 -16.48 -4.03 1.17
N LYS A 88 -16.59 -4.73 0.03
CA LYS A 88 -17.33 -5.99 -0.04
C LYS A 88 -16.63 -7.09 0.77
N ASP A 89 -17.38 -8.03 1.33
CA ASP A 89 -16.84 -9.14 2.15
C ASP A 89 -15.72 -9.91 1.43
N GLU A 90 -15.89 -10.21 0.13
CA GLU A 90 -14.86 -10.89 -0.69
C GLU A 90 -13.56 -10.10 -0.81
N SER A 91 -13.66 -8.77 -0.88
CA SER A 91 -12.50 -7.86 -0.94
C SER A 91 -11.87 -7.68 0.43
N GLN A 92 -12.68 -7.67 1.50
CA GLN A 92 -12.20 -7.65 2.89
C GLN A 92 -11.36 -8.89 3.19
N GLU A 93 -11.77 -10.08 2.77
CA GLU A 93 -10.99 -11.31 3.00
C GLU A 93 -9.65 -11.29 2.26
N LYS A 94 -9.63 -10.81 1.00
CA LYS A 94 -8.38 -10.64 0.25
C LYS A 94 -7.45 -9.63 0.93
N LEU A 95 -8.00 -8.52 1.42
CA LEU A 95 -7.25 -7.51 2.15
C LEU A 95 -6.66 -8.07 3.45
N ARG A 96 -7.49 -8.74 4.26
CA ARG A 96 -7.09 -9.39 5.52
C ARG A 96 -5.96 -10.38 5.30
N LYS A 97 -6.06 -11.22 4.27
CA LYS A 97 -5.00 -12.19 3.92
C LYS A 97 -3.65 -11.50 3.68
N VAL A 98 -3.63 -10.47 2.84
CA VAL A 98 -2.39 -9.73 2.52
C VAL A 98 -1.80 -9.05 3.77
N LEU A 99 -2.65 -8.50 4.64
CA LEU A 99 -2.20 -7.89 5.89
C LEU A 99 -1.57 -8.92 6.85
N LEU A 100 -2.13 -10.13 6.94
CA LEU A 100 -1.56 -11.24 7.71
C LEU A 100 -0.21 -11.70 7.13
N ASP A 101 -0.13 -11.85 5.81
CA ASP A 101 1.10 -12.27 5.11
C ASP A 101 2.25 -11.25 5.35
N LEU A 102 1.91 -9.96 5.50
CA LEU A 102 2.85 -8.88 5.82
C LEU A 102 3.03 -8.61 7.32
N GLN A 103 2.38 -9.38 8.19
CA GLN A 103 2.41 -9.23 9.65
C GLN A 103 1.99 -7.84 10.13
N LEU A 104 1.00 -7.25 9.45
CA LEU A 104 0.43 -5.94 9.80
C LEU A 104 -0.77 -6.07 10.75
N ILE A 105 -1.37 -7.26 10.82
CA ILE A 105 -2.44 -7.66 11.74
C ILE A 105 -2.20 -9.06 12.28
#